data_AF-A0A0H3KN54-F1
#
_entry.id   AF-A0A0H3KN54-F1
#
_cell.length_a   1.000
_cell.length_b   1.000
_cell.length_c   1.000
_cell.angle_alpha   90.00
_cell.angle_beta   90.00
_cell.angle_gamma   90.00
#
_symmetry.space_group_name_H-M   'P 1'
#
loop_
_entity.id
_entity.type
_entity.pdbx_description
1 polymer ?
#
loop_
_entity_poly.entity_id
_entity_poly.type
_entity_poly.pdbx_seq_one_letter_code
_entity_poly.pdbx_strand_id
1 'polypeptide(L)'
;MPAGFQAFTDTGLYQIDGRTPNYQMVQAMVGQAVNSDLHLAYNDANREFRASMPNVTFTFNANAGPMYGVYASGGTGITLWAAKRSDLVYTLTFVTEQPCTVYLFLFDQVPPAAGNFGMQVFDAGGVLIADSSRPFLRVLDVIYDEYIPGTGWAVIGRPSPPWQSRAYAAPVIASAIYSVRKIWWNDPPGVQLTSIRVTGNVVSWGTMIHGDGGGNNFVGFREQFHSRFMVLDGTGIV
;
A
#
# COMPACT_ATOMS: atom_id res chain seq x y z
N MET A 1 35.84 3.33 -17.33
CA MET A 1 34.42 3.14 -17.72
C MET A 1 33.68 4.42 -17.35
N PRO A 2 32.67 4.86 -18.12
CA PRO A 2 31.81 5.96 -17.69
C PRO A 2 31.18 5.60 -16.34
N ALA A 3 31.27 6.50 -15.37
CA ALA A 3 30.71 6.30 -14.03
C ALA A 3 29.26 6.80 -14.02
N GLY A 4 28.33 5.94 -13.62
CA GLY A 4 26.92 6.26 -13.58
C GLY A 4 26.24 6.30 -14.95
N PHE A 5 24.97 6.67 -14.92
CA PHE A 5 24.12 6.84 -16.09
C PHE A 5 23.34 8.15 -15.94
N GLN A 6 23.24 8.90 -17.03
CA GLN A 6 22.41 10.09 -17.12
C GLN A 6 21.59 10.04 -18.41
N ALA A 7 20.28 10.25 -18.29
CA ALA A 7 19.38 10.41 -19.42
C ALA A 7 18.65 11.74 -19.29
N PHE A 8 18.67 12.51 -20.37
CA PHE A 8 17.84 13.71 -20.51
C PHE A 8 16.49 13.27 -21.08
N THR A 9 15.42 13.61 -20.37
CA THR A 9 14.04 13.38 -20.78
C THR A 9 13.34 14.71 -21.00
N ASP A 10 12.20 14.69 -21.68
CA ASP A 10 11.38 15.89 -21.90
C ASP A 10 10.95 16.57 -20.59
N THR A 11 10.99 15.83 -19.47
CA THR A 11 10.60 16.30 -18.13
C THR A 11 11.77 16.54 -17.19
N GLY A 12 13.03 16.35 -17.64
CA GLY A 12 14.22 16.65 -16.82
C GLY A 12 15.38 15.68 -16.99
N LEU A 13 16.14 15.47 -15.91
CA LEU A 13 17.31 14.61 -15.87
C LEU A 13 17.01 13.37 -15.01
N TYR A 14 17.26 12.19 -15.57
CA TYR A 14 17.32 10.95 -14.82
C TYR A 14 18.78 10.56 -14.59
N GLN A 15 19.18 10.33 -13.34
CA GLN A 15 20.57 10.05 -12.98
C GLN A 15 20.66 8.83 -12.06
N ILE A 16 21.56 7.91 -12.41
CA ILE A 16 21.99 6.77 -11.60
C ILE A 16 23.48 6.96 -11.34
N ASP A 17 23.85 7.40 -10.14
CA ASP A 17 25.23 7.73 -9.78
C ASP A 17 25.71 7.06 -8.48
N GLY A 18 24.91 6.13 -7.96
CA GLY A 18 25.18 5.44 -6.68
C GLY A 18 24.91 6.28 -5.44
N ARG A 19 24.50 7.55 -5.61
CA ARG A 19 24.11 8.45 -4.49
C ARG A 19 22.61 8.53 -4.32
N THR A 20 21.86 8.37 -5.41
CA THR A 20 20.40 8.30 -5.36
C THR A 20 19.97 6.89 -4.95
N PRO A 21 19.13 6.73 -3.90
CA PRO A 21 18.68 5.41 -3.46
C PRO A 21 17.80 4.76 -4.54
N ASN A 22 18.27 3.62 -5.05
CA ASN A 22 17.52 2.79 -5.98
C ASN A 22 16.88 1.65 -5.20
N TYR A 23 15.54 1.60 -5.20
CA TYR A 23 14.80 0.49 -4.62
C TYR A 23 14.49 -0.53 -5.70
N GLN A 24 14.91 -1.78 -5.50
CA GLN A 24 14.64 -2.88 -6.42
C GLN A 24 13.69 -3.87 -5.79
N MET A 25 12.89 -4.54 -6.62
CA MET A 25 12.08 -5.65 -6.14
C MET A 25 12.99 -6.79 -5.68
N VAL A 26 12.89 -7.16 -4.40
CA VAL A 26 13.71 -8.21 -3.77
C VAL A 26 12.93 -9.48 -3.49
N GLN A 27 11.61 -9.39 -3.36
CA GLN A 27 10.77 -10.53 -3.03
C GLN A 27 9.35 -10.33 -3.57
N ALA A 28 8.74 -11.42 -4.04
CA ALA A 28 7.32 -11.52 -4.30
C ALA A 28 6.72 -12.54 -3.31
N MET A 29 5.56 -12.21 -2.75
CA MET A 29 4.83 -13.02 -1.79
C MET A 29 3.37 -13.11 -2.22
N VAL A 30 2.75 -14.25 -1.90
CA VAL A 30 1.34 -14.50 -2.14
C VAL A 30 0.72 -15.07 -0.88
N GLY A 31 -0.50 -14.65 -0.57
CA GLY A 31 -1.24 -15.13 0.59
C GLY A 31 -2.74 -15.16 0.29
N GLN A 32 -3.46 -16.03 0.99
CA GLN A 32 -4.92 -16.11 0.91
C GLN A 32 -5.52 -15.25 2.01
N ALA A 33 -6.33 -14.27 1.63
CA ALA A 33 -7.18 -13.55 2.56
C ALA A 33 -8.39 -14.42 2.90
N VAL A 34 -8.54 -14.75 4.18
CA VAL A 34 -9.63 -15.59 4.69
C VAL A 34 -10.30 -14.88 5.86
N ASN A 35 -11.57 -15.20 6.13
CA ASN A 35 -12.26 -14.66 7.29
C ASN A 35 -11.56 -15.13 8.56
N SER A 36 -11.04 -14.18 9.33
CA SER A 36 -10.53 -14.44 10.68
C SER A 36 -10.73 -13.21 11.57
N ASP A 37 -10.62 -13.43 12.87
CA ASP A 37 -10.83 -12.37 13.85
C ASP A 37 -9.60 -11.49 13.97
N LEU A 38 -9.81 -10.19 13.79
CA LEU A 38 -8.80 -9.16 13.98
C LEU A 38 -9.08 -8.37 15.26
N HIS A 39 -8.01 -8.10 16.02
CA HIS A 39 -8.07 -7.20 17.17
C HIS A 39 -8.50 -5.79 16.75
N LEU A 40 -9.57 -5.28 17.37
CA LEU A 40 -10.10 -3.95 17.09
C LEU A 40 -9.61 -2.91 18.10
N ALA A 41 -9.92 -3.12 19.38
CA ALA A 41 -9.56 -2.24 20.49
C ALA A 41 -9.74 -2.94 21.85
N TYR A 42 -9.25 -2.32 22.91
CA TYR A 42 -9.65 -2.61 24.30
C TYR A 42 -10.50 -1.46 24.85
N ASN A 43 -11.45 -1.75 25.75
CA ASN A 43 -12.06 -0.69 26.56
C ASN A 43 -11.24 -0.41 27.84
N ASP A 44 -11.74 0.54 28.63
CA ASP A 44 -11.25 0.93 29.96
C ASP A 44 -11.24 -0.21 31.00
N ALA A 45 -12.10 -1.23 30.81
CA ALA A 45 -12.11 -2.46 31.61
C ALA A 45 -11.19 -3.57 31.06
N ASN A 46 -10.31 -3.25 30.10
CA ASN A 46 -9.40 -4.21 29.43
C ASN A 46 -10.12 -5.38 28.73
N ARG A 47 -11.38 -5.20 28.35
CA ARG A 47 -12.13 -6.14 27.51
C ARG A 47 -11.75 -5.93 26.06
N GLU A 48 -11.35 -7.02 25.40
CA GLU A 48 -11.00 -7.03 23.98
C GLU A 48 -12.25 -6.99 23.09
N PHE A 49 -12.21 -6.15 22.05
CA PHE A 49 -13.14 -6.16 20.93
C PHE A 49 -12.44 -6.67 19.68
N ARG A 50 -13.14 -7.49 18.90
CA ARG A 50 -12.63 -8.12 17.68
C ARG A 50 -13.60 -7.91 16.53
N ALA A 51 -13.10 -7.97 15.30
CA ALA A 51 -13.90 -7.94 14.08
C ALA A 51 -13.49 -9.08 13.15
N SER A 52 -14.47 -9.85 12.67
CA SER A 52 -14.25 -10.94 11.72
C SER A 52 -14.28 -10.40 10.30
N MET A 53 -13.15 -10.45 9.60
CA MET A 53 -12.99 -9.85 8.26
C MET A 53 -12.06 -10.71 7.40
N PRO A 54 -12.22 -10.73 6.06
CA PRO A 54 -11.24 -11.37 5.18
C PRO A 54 -9.89 -10.66 5.28
N ASN A 55 -8.87 -11.35 5.77
CA ASN A 55 -7.56 -10.75 5.97
C ASN A 55 -6.41 -11.72 5.74
N VAL A 56 -5.22 -11.15 5.50
CA VAL A 56 -3.96 -11.85 5.30
C VAL A 56 -2.85 -11.07 5.99
N THR A 57 -1.84 -11.77 6.51
CA THR A 57 -0.67 -11.16 7.12
C THR A 57 0.61 -11.64 6.44
N PHE A 58 1.47 -10.70 6.08
CA PHE A 58 2.80 -10.95 5.54
C PHE A 58 3.86 -10.51 6.54
N THR A 59 4.90 -11.32 6.72
CA THR A 59 6.07 -10.99 7.52
C THR A 59 7.32 -11.11 6.67
N PHE A 60 8.15 -10.07 6.66
CA PHE A 60 9.36 -10.02 5.85
C PHE A 60 10.42 -9.12 6.50
N ASN A 61 11.67 -9.25 6.04
CA ASN A 61 12.77 -8.39 6.45
C ASN A 61 12.99 -7.27 5.42
N ALA A 62 13.28 -6.06 5.87
CA ALA A 62 13.70 -4.95 4.98
C ALA A 62 14.76 -4.07 5.66
N ASN A 63 15.79 -3.70 4.91
CA ASN A 63 16.94 -2.92 5.38
C ASN A 63 16.62 -1.41 5.44
N ALA A 64 16.03 -0.85 4.38
CA ALA A 64 15.76 0.59 4.30
C ALA A 64 14.34 0.99 4.75
N GLY A 65 13.52 0.01 5.16
CA GLY A 65 12.10 0.19 5.46
C GLY A 65 11.19 -0.43 4.39
N PRO A 66 9.90 -0.68 4.69
CA PRO A 66 9.06 -1.51 3.85
C PRO A 66 8.50 -0.64 2.72
N MET A 67 9.20 -0.58 1.59
CA MET A 67 8.55 -0.19 0.34
C MET A 67 7.92 -1.46 -0.24
N TYR A 68 6.59 -1.49 -0.33
CA TYR A 68 5.88 -2.65 -0.87
C TYR A 68 4.87 -2.21 -1.93
N GLY A 69 4.60 -3.06 -2.91
CA GLY A 69 3.41 -2.96 -3.74
C GLY A 69 2.45 -4.08 -3.38
N VAL A 70 1.15 -3.80 -3.39
CA VAL A 70 0.11 -4.79 -3.06
C VAL A 70 -1.08 -4.65 -4.00
N TYR A 71 -1.69 -5.78 -4.36
CA TYR A 71 -3.02 -5.83 -4.94
C TYR A 71 -3.71 -7.15 -4.56
N ALA A 72 -5.03 -7.18 -4.70
CA ALA A 72 -5.86 -8.37 -4.48
C ALA A 72 -6.47 -8.87 -5.80
N SER A 73 -6.64 -10.18 -5.91
CA SER A 73 -7.15 -10.82 -7.12
C SER A 73 -8.60 -10.44 -7.43
N GLY A 74 -8.95 -10.51 -8.72
CA GLY A 74 -10.32 -10.27 -9.20
C GLY A 74 -10.81 -8.82 -9.05
N GLY A 75 -9.89 -7.86 -8.88
CA GLY A 75 -10.26 -6.46 -8.63
C GLY A 75 -10.89 -6.23 -7.25
N THR A 76 -10.68 -7.16 -6.31
CA THR A 76 -11.15 -7.04 -4.92
C THR A 76 -10.44 -5.87 -4.24
N GLY A 77 -11.17 -5.11 -3.43
CA GLY A 77 -10.60 -4.01 -2.69
C GLY A 77 -9.72 -4.48 -1.54
N ILE A 78 -8.62 -3.75 -1.30
CA ILE A 78 -7.66 -4.03 -0.25
C ILE A 78 -7.31 -2.76 0.54
N THR A 79 -6.99 -2.93 1.81
CA THR A 79 -6.53 -1.85 2.68
C THR A 79 -5.59 -2.36 3.76
N LEU A 80 -4.70 -1.49 4.24
CA LEU A 80 -3.82 -1.82 5.35
C LEU A 80 -4.59 -1.74 6.68
N TRP A 81 -4.56 -2.82 7.44
CA TRP A 81 -5.16 -2.91 8.77
C TRP A 81 -4.16 -2.56 9.88
N ALA A 82 -2.96 -3.14 9.79
CA ALA A 82 -1.90 -2.95 10.76
C ALA A 82 -0.54 -3.10 10.09
N ALA A 83 0.39 -2.25 10.50
CA ALA A 83 1.81 -2.41 10.22
C ALA A 83 2.56 -2.44 11.55
N LYS A 84 3.27 -3.54 11.80
CA LYS A 84 4.13 -3.71 12.97
C LYS A 84 5.57 -3.84 12.51
N ARG A 85 6.49 -3.35 13.33
CA ARG A 85 7.93 -3.44 13.10
C ARG A 85 8.61 -3.93 14.38
N SER A 86 9.50 -4.90 14.23
CA SER A 86 10.47 -5.31 15.24
C SER A 86 11.84 -5.37 14.56
N ASP A 87 12.69 -4.39 14.83
CA ASP A 87 13.99 -4.20 14.18
C ASP A 87 13.89 -4.10 12.65
N LEU A 88 14.33 -5.13 11.93
CA LEU A 88 14.27 -5.25 10.47
C LEU A 88 13.06 -6.07 9.99
N VAL A 89 12.31 -6.68 10.90
CA VAL A 89 11.14 -7.50 10.61
C VAL A 89 9.91 -6.61 10.56
N TYR A 90 9.18 -6.67 9.45
CA TYR A 90 7.91 -5.98 9.24
C TYR A 90 6.79 -7.00 9.12
N THR A 91 5.69 -6.76 9.83
CA THR A 91 4.47 -7.55 9.74
C THR A 91 3.34 -6.65 9.27
N LEU A 92 2.84 -6.89 8.06
CA LEU A 92 1.74 -6.15 7.46
C LEU A 92 0.50 -7.02 7.40
N THR A 93 -0.60 -6.54 7.98
CA THR A 93 -1.91 -7.18 7.88
C THR A 93 -2.79 -6.36 6.95
N PHE A 94 -3.36 -7.01 5.95
CA PHE A 94 -4.29 -6.42 5.01
C PHE A 94 -5.68 -6.99 5.21
N VAL A 95 -6.69 -6.14 5.06
CA VAL A 95 -8.11 -6.53 4.98
C VAL A 95 -8.56 -6.37 3.54
N THR A 96 -9.41 -7.30 3.10
CA THR A 96 -10.00 -7.31 1.76
C THR A 96 -11.52 -7.34 1.84
N GLU A 97 -12.19 -6.85 0.79
CA GLU A 97 -13.66 -6.78 0.74
C GLU A 97 -14.33 -8.15 0.83
N GLN A 98 -13.66 -9.19 0.33
CA GLN A 98 -14.09 -10.58 0.33
C GLN A 98 -12.85 -11.50 0.30
N PRO A 99 -12.97 -12.79 0.68
CA PRO A 99 -11.86 -13.73 0.60
C PRO A 99 -11.30 -13.84 -0.83
N CYS A 100 -9.98 -13.67 -0.96
CA CYS A 100 -9.29 -13.63 -2.25
C CYS A 100 -7.77 -13.87 -2.09
N THR A 101 -7.05 -13.95 -3.22
CA THR A 101 -5.59 -14.00 -3.21
C THR A 101 -5.03 -12.59 -3.14
N VAL A 102 -4.05 -12.35 -2.27
CA VAL A 102 -3.31 -11.09 -2.17
C VAL A 102 -1.87 -11.31 -2.60
N TYR A 103 -1.38 -10.41 -3.46
CA TYR A 103 -0.01 -10.40 -3.94
C TYR A 103 0.72 -9.21 -3.35
N LEU A 104 1.89 -9.45 -2.77
CA LEU A 104 2.75 -8.42 -2.16
C LEU A 104 4.15 -8.49 -2.75
N PHE A 105 4.66 -7.35 -3.19
CA PHE A 105 5.98 -7.20 -3.78
C PHE A 105 6.81 -6.29 -2.88
N LEU A 106 7.95 -6.77 -2.42
CA LEU A 106 8.85 -6.01 -1.56
C LEU A 106 9.92 -5.34 -2.41
N PHE A 107 10.11 -4.05 -2.17
CA PHE A 107 11.18 -3.23 -2.73
C PHE A 107 12.11 -2.80 -1.59
N ASP A 108 13.41 -2.95 -1.79
CA ASP A 108 14.40 -2.58 -0.79
C ASP A 108 15.67 -2.03 -1.45
N GLN A 109 16.51 -1.39 -0.64
CA GLN A 109 17.86 -1.02 -1.02
C GLN A 109 18.74 -2.26 -0.87
N VAL A 110 19.03 -2.91 -2.00
CA VAL A 110 19.99 -4.00 -2.05
C VAL A 110 21.10 -3.65 -3.05
N PRO A 111 22.31 -4.19 -2.86
CA PRO A 111 23.28 -4.22 -3.93
C PRO A 111 22.60 -4.78 -5.19
N PRO A 112 22.80 -4.17 -6.35
CA PRO A 112 22.15 -4.64 -7.57
C PRO A 112 22.54 -6.09 -7.82
N ALA A 113 21.58 -6.90 -8.26
CA ALA A 113 21.89 -8.23 -8.73
C ALA A 113 22.88 -8.12 -9.90
N ALA A 114 23.82 -9.07 -10.02
CA ALA A 114 24.65 -9.17 -11.21
C ALA A 114 23.93 -10.06 -12.24
N GLY A 115 22.84 -9.55 -12.81
CA GLY A 115 22.15 -10.23 -13.91
C GLY A 115 23.07 -10.43 -15.12
N ASN A 116 22.75 -11.39 -15.98
CA ASN A 116 23.52 -11.65 -17.20
C ASN A 116 22.96 -10.91 -18.43
N PHE A 117 22.00 -9.99 -18.24
CA PHE A 117 21.30 -9.28 -19.29
C PHE A 117 20.76 -7.93 -18.79
N GLY A 118 20.46 -7.02 -19.71
CA GLY A 118 19.92 -5.69 -19.39
C GLY A 118 20.99 -4.61 -19.24
N MET A 119 20.56 -3.42 -18.82
CA MET A 119 21.43 -2.28 -18.54
C MET A 119 22.03 -2.43 -17.15
N GLN A 120 23.36 -2.42 -17.10
CA GLN A 120 24.14 -2.40 -15.87
C GLN A 120 24.88 -1.08 -15.76
N VAL A 121 24.79 -0.44 -14.61
CA VAL A 121 25.46 0.83 -14.33
C VAL A 121 26.47 0.62 -13.22
N PHE A 122 27.69 1.07 -13.46
CA PHE A 122 28.80 0.96 -12.51
C PHE A 122 29.22 2.34 -12.03
N ASP A 123 29.67 2.44 -10.78
CA ASP A 123 30.28 3.65 -10.27
C ASP A 123 31.73 3.83 -10.77
N ALA A 124 32.38 4.92 -10.34
CA ALA A 124 33.77 5.21 -10.72
C ALA A 124 34.77 4.16 -10.18
N GLY A 125 34.41 3.41 -9.13
CA GLY A 125 35.19 2.33 -8.55
C GLY A 125 34.96 0.97 -9.23
N GLY A 126 34.08 0.89 -10.23
CA GLY A 126 33.72 -0.37 -10.90
C GLY A 126 32.74 -1.23 -10.10
N VAL A 127 32.07 -0.68 -9.09
CA VAL A 127 31.02 -1.37 -8.33
C VAL A 127 29.71 -1.24 -9.09
N LEU A 128 28.97 -2.34 -9.23
CA LEU A 128 27.64 -2.33 -9.82
C LEU A 128 26.68 -1.54 -8.90
N ILE A 129 26.05 -0.50 -9.44
CA ILE A 129 25.14 0.41 -8.71
C ILE A 129 23.69 0.41 -9.24
N ALA A 130 23.44 -0.19 -10.40
CA ALA A 130 22.10 -0.53 -10.87
C ALA A 130 22.14 -1.69 -11.87
N ASP A 131 21.10 -2.53 -11.83
CA ASP A 131 20.87 -3.59 -12.81
C ASP A 131 19.39 -3.63 -13.19
N SER A 132 19.10 -3.49 -14.49
CA SER A 132 17.74 -3.53 -15.03
C SER A 132 17.17 -4.94 -15.19
N SER A 133 17.89 -5.99 -14.78
CA SER A 133 17.36 -7.36 -14.72
C SER A 133 16.23 -7.53 -13.70
N ARG A 134 16.04 -6.55 -12.80
CA ARG A 134 14.95 -6.52 -11.82
C ARG A 134 14.15 -5.21 -11.91
N PRO A 135 12.83 -5.27 -11.66
CA PRO A 135 12.01 -4.06 -11.59
C PRO A 135 12.46 -3.10 -10.49
N PHE A 136 12.55 -1.82 -10.84
CA PHE A 136 12.76 -0.73 -9.88
C PHE A 136 11.42 -0.22 -9.37
N LEU A 137 11.41 0.26 -8.12
CA LEU A 137 10.28 1.00 -7.59
C LEU A 137 10.10 2.29 -8.39
N ARG A 138 8.90 2.48 -8.96
CA ARG A 138 8.52 3.72 -9.61
C ARG A 138 7.15 4.16 -9.13
N VAL A 139 7.08 5.34 -8.54
CA VAL A 139 5.83 5.97 -8.15
C VAL A 139 5.25 6.69 -9.36
N LEU A 140 4.02 6.35 -9.73
CA LEU A 140 3.27 7.01 -10.79
C LEU A 140 2.39 8.14 -10.24
N ASP A 141 1.91 7.98 -9.02
CA ASP A 141 0.96 8.90 -8.41
C ASP A 141 0.93 8.81 -6.89
N VAL A 142 0.45 9.87 -6.25
CA VAL A 142 0.13 9.91 -4.83
C VAL A 142 -1.29 10.46 -4.69
N ILE A 143 -2.22 9.57 -4.38
CA ILE A 143 -3.62 9.93 -4.20
C ILE A 143 -3.85 10.33 -2.74
N TYR A 144 -4.55 11.43 -2.56
CA TYR A 144 -4.97 11.96 -1.26
C TYR A 144 -6.41 12.44 -1.34
N ASP A 145 -7.24 11.98 -0.41
CA ASP A 145 -8.64 12.39 -0.29
C ASP A 145 -9.02 12.74 1.13
N GLU A 146 -9.72 13.86 1.27
CA GLU A 146 -10.39 14.28 2.49
C GLU A 146 -11.90 14.10 2.32
N TYR A 147 -12.41 12.90 2.61
CA TYR A 147 -13.86 12.65 2.48
C TYR A 147 -14.69 13.47 3.46
N ILE A 148 -14.09 13.92 4.56
CA ILE A 148 -14.59 15.01 5.40
C ILE A 148 -13.52 16.12 5.39
N PRO A 149 -13.77 17.26 4.71
CA PRO A 149 -12.78 18.32 4.58
C PRO A 149 -12.34 18.94 5.91
N GLY A 150 -11.05 19.23 6.02
CA GLY A 150 -10.46 19.89 7.18
C GLY A 150 -10.10 18.95 8.34
N THR A 151 -9.75 19.54 9.48
CA THR A 151 -9.19 18.84 10.66
C THR A 151 -10.05 19.04 11.91
N GLY A 152 -9.80 18.24 12.94
CA GLY A 152 -10.41 18.36 14.25
C GLY A 152 -11.77 17.68 14.40
N TRP A 153 -12.41 17.92 15.55
CA TRP A 153 -13.65 17.26 15.94
C TRP A 153 -14.86 17.73 15.11
N ALA A 154 -15.76 16.80 14.77
CA ALA A 154 -16.99 17.07 14.05
C ALA A 154 -18.15 16.20 14.54
N VAL A 155 -19.36 16.75 14.40
CA VAL A 155 -20.63 16.03 14.49
C VAL A 155 -21.42 16.36 13.22
N ILE A 156 -21.48 15.43 12.28
CA ILE A 156 -22.13 15.61 10.98
C ILE A 156 -22.93 14.36 10.59
N GLY A 157 -23.73 14.44 9.53
CA GLY A 157 -24.35 13.25 8.95
C GLY A 157 -23.31 12.22 8.49
N ARG A 158 -23.70 10.95 8.41
CA ARG A 158 -22.82 9.88 7.96
C ARG A 158 -22.19 10.19 6.59
N PRO A 159 -20.85 10.18 6.47
CA PRO A 159 -20.17 10.33 5.20
C PRO A 159 -20.49 9.16 4.27
N SER A 160 -20.80 9.49 3.01
CA SER A 160 -20.96 8.53 1.93
C SER A 160 -20.15 9.02 0.72
N PRO A 161 -18.81 8.92 0.80
CA PRO A 161 -17.97 9.36 -0.30
C PRO A 161 -18.23 8.53 -1.56
N PRO A 162 -18.30 9.16 -2.74
CA PRO A 162 -18.41 8.41 -3.99
C PRO A 162 -17.13 7.63 -4.24
N TRP A 163 -17.25 6.52 -4.97
CA TRP A 163 -16.10 5.83 -5.52
C TRP A 163 -15.42 6.70 -6.58
N GLN A 164 -14.09 6.71 -6.55
CA GLN A 164 -13.25 7.37 -7.54
C GLN A 164 -12.47 6.33 -8.34
N SER A 165 -12.04 6.70 -9.54
CA SER A 165 -11.28 5.82 -10.42
C SER A 165 -10.32 6.61 -11.31
N ARG A 166 -9.17 6.02 -11.61
CA ARG A 166 -8.15 6.59 -12.50
C ARG A 166 -7.46 5.47 -13.28
N ALA A 167 -7.25 5.71 -14.58
CA ALA A 167 -6.50 4.83 -15.46
C ALA A 167 -5.09 5.38 -15.69
N TYR A 168 -4.13 4.47 -15.86
CA TYR A 168 -2.72 4.76 -16.11
C TYR A 168 -2.25 4.13 -17.43
N ALA A 169 -1.12 4.58 -17.94
CA ALA A 169 -0.54 4.05 -19.19
C ALA A 169 0.17 2.69 -19.01
N ALA A 170 0.29 2.21 -17.78
CA ALA A 170 0.98 0.97 -17.41
C ALA A 170 0.14 0.20 -16.37
N PRO A 171 0.36 -1.12 -16.21
CA PRO A 171 -0.17 -1.85 -15.06
C PRO A 171 0.25 -1.18 -13.74
N VAL A 172 -0.58 -1.30 -12.71
CA VAL A 172 -0.39 -0.58 -11.44
C VAL A 172 -0.58 -1.48 -10.23
N ILE A 173 0.02 -1.09 -9.11
CA ILE A 173 -0.18 -1.70 -7.79
C ILE A 173 -0.23 -0.59 -6.72
N ALA A 174 -0.90 -0.86 -5.59
CA ALA A 174 -1.06 0.13 -4.52
C ALA A 174 0.06 0.02 -3.47
N SER A 175 0.38 1.11 -2.79
CA SER A 175 1.39 1.15 -1.72
C SER A 175 1.10 2.24 -0.69
N ALA A 176 1.82 2.19 0.44
CA ALA A 176 1.81 3.22 1.48
C ALA A 176 0.40 3.65 1.89
N ILE A 177 -0.48 2.68 2.11
CA ILE A 177 -1.91 2.90 2.35
C ILE A 177 -2.12 3.49 3.74
N TYR A 178 -2.55 4.75 3.78
CA TYR A 178 -3.17 5.41 4.91
C TYR A 178 -4.69 5.31 4.76
N SER A 179 -5.26 4.42 5.57
CA SER A 179 -6.67 4.03 5.49
C SER A 179 -7.55 5.00 6.27
N VAL A 180 -8.71 5.35 5.70
CA VAL A 180 -9.90 5.66 6.51
C VAL A 180 -10.08 4.52 7.49
N ARG A 181 -10.32 4.86 8.76
CA ARG A 181 -10.58 3.87 9.80
C ARG A 181 -11.57 4.44 10.80
N LYS A 182 -12.83 4.07 10.61
CA LYS A 182 -13.91 4.42 11.52
C LYS A 182 -14.57 3.17 12.08
N ILE A 183 -14.58 3.07 13.40
CA ILE A 183 -15.43 2.13 14.12
C ILE A 183 -16.78 2.81 14.34
N TRP A 184 -17.84 2.21 13.83
CA TRP A 184 -19.22 2.65 14.01
C TRP A 184 -19.83 2.02 15.25
N TRP A 185 -19.73 0.70 15.33
CA TRP A 185 -20.18 -0.10 16.46
C TRP A 185 -19.07 -1.07 16.87
N ASN A 186 -19.07 -1.46 18.13
CA ASN A 186 -18.10 -2.37 18.71
C ASN A 186 -18.69 -3.76 19.03
N ASP A 187 -20.02 -3.91 19.01
CA ASP A 187 -20.70 -5.19 19.29
C ASP A 187 -22.13 -5.23 18.67
N PRO A 188 -22.37 -5.88 17.52
CA PRO A 188 -21.36 -6.40 16.61
C PRO A 188 -20.52 -5.27 15.99
N PRO A 189 -19.26 -5.54 15.59
CA PRO A 189 -18.38 -4.52 15.05
C PRO A 189 -18.81 -4.09 13.64
N GLY A 190 -19.01 -2.79 13.46
CA GLY A 190 -19.16 -2.15 12.16
C GLY A 190 -17.93 -1.29 11.90
N VAL A 191 -17.10 -1.63 10.92
CA VAL A 191 -15.84 -0.92 10.63
C VAL A 191 -15.84 -0.42 9.20
N GLN A 192 -15.72 0.90 9.03
CA GLN A 192 -15.52 1.51 7.73
C GLN A 192 -14.05 1.73 7.48
N LEU A 193 -13.57 1.19 6.35
CA LEU A 193 -12.20 1.27 5.91
C LEU A 193 -12.10 1.90 4.53
N THR A 194 -10.94 2.45 4.17
CA THR A 194 -10.59 2.66 2.76
C THR A 194 -10.66 1.32 2.03
N SER A 195 -11.05 1.34 0.77
CA SER A 195 -10.95 0.19 -0.12
C SER A 195 -10.30 0.63 -1.42
N ILE A 196 -9.19 -0.01 -1.80
CA ILE A 196 -8.46 0.25 -3.04
C ILE A 196 -8.54 -0.99 -3.91
N ARG A 197 -9.17 -0.88 -5.08
CA ARG A 197 -9.27 -1.92 -6.10
C ARG A 197 -8.31 -1.63 -7.22
N VAL A 198 -7.56 -2.64 -7.62
CA VAL A 198 -6.60 -2.56 -8.73
C VAL A 198 -7.02 -3.57 -9.79
N THR A 199 -7.14 -3.13 -11.05
CA THR A 199 -7.45 -4.01 -12.18
C THR A 199 -6.64 -3.58 -13.39
N GLY A 200 -5.56 -4.32 -13.66
CA GLY A 200 -4.63 -3.99 -14.74
C GLY A 200 -3.99 -2.62 -14.53
N ASN A 201 -4.35 -1.65 -15.37
CA ASN A 201 -3.87 -0.27 -15.33
C ASN A 201 -4.84 0.71 -14.65
N VAL A 202 -5.91 0.22 -14.02
CA VAL A 202 -6.92 1.05 -13.36
C VAL A 202 -6.85 0.88 -11.86
N VAL A 203 -6.86 1.99 -11.14
CA VAL A 203 -7.10 2.03 -9.70
C VAL A 203 -8.44 2.69 -9.44
N SER A 204 -9.27 2.05 -8.62
CA SER A 204 -10.47 2.67 -8.06
C SER A 204 -10.45 2.60 -6.55
N TRP A 205 -10.95 3.63 -5.88
CA TRP A 205 -10.89 3.71 -4.43
C TRP A 205 -12.13 4.38 -3.86
N GLY A 206 -12.39 4.07 -2.60
CA GLY A 206 -13.53 4.58 -1.85
C GLY A 206 -13.47 4.11 -0.41
N THR A 207 -14.64 3.97 0.20
CA THR A 207 -14.74 3.35 1.53
C THR A 207 -15.72 2.18 1.50
N MET A 208 -15.44 1.16 2.29
CA MET A 208 -16.31 0.00 2.47
C MET A 208 -16.55 -0.23 3.96
N ILE A 209 -17.77 -0.65 4.30
CA ILE A 209 -18.10 -1.11 5.64
C ILE A 209 -17.97 -2.63 5.69
N HIS A 210 -17.28 -3.11 6.71
CA HIS A 210 -17.26 -4.51 7.12
C HIS A 210 -18.12 -4.69 8.36
N GLY A 211 -18.89 -5.77 8.40
CA GLY A 211 -19.85 -6.06 9.48
C GLY A 211 -21.15 -5.26 9.35
N ASP A 212 -21.89 -5.17 10.45
CA ASP A 212 -23.24 -4.61 10.45
C ASP A 212 -23.25 -3.09 10.70
N GLY A 213 -23.64 -2.35 9.66
CA GLY A 213 -24.16 -1.00 9.77
C GLY A 213 -23.14 0.13 9.87
N GLY A 214 -23.67 1.34 9.72
CA GLY A 214 -22.99 2.60 10.03
C GLY A 214 -23.98 3.51 10.76
N GLY A 215 -23.53 4.21 11.79
CA GLY A 215 -24.36 5.16 12.53
C GLY A 215 -24.89 6.27 11.63
N ASN A 216 -26.05 6.87 11.97
CA ASN A 216 -26.65 7.94 11.17
C ASN A 216 -25.78 9.21 11.13
N ASN A 217 -25.00 9.44 12.18
CA ASN A 217 -24.14 10.61 12.33
C ASN A 217 -22.70 10.17 12.58
N PHE A 218 -21.76 10.83 11.91
CA PHE A 218 -20.35 10.77 12.26
C PHE A 218 -20.07 11.67 13.45
N VAL A 219 -19.43 11.10 14.46
CA VAL A 219 -18.88 11.80 15.63
C VAL A 219 -17.42 11.39 15.76
N GLY A 220 -16.50 12.34 15.64
CA GLY A 220 -15.07 12.07 15.75
C GLY A 220 -14.19 13.11 15.07
N PHE A 221 -12.91 12.77 14.96
CA PHE A 221 -11.90 13.56 14.25
C PHE A 221 -12.01 13.35 12.74
N ARG A 222 -12.15 14.44 11.97
CA ARG A 222 -12.31 14.40 10.51
C ARG A 222 -11.23 13.59 9.79
N GLU A 223 -10.03 13.57 10.37
CA GLU A 223 -8.85 12.82 9.94
C GLU A 223 -9.10 11.31 9.84
N GLN A 224 -10.08 10.76 10.58
CA GLN A 224 -10.50 9.36 10.44
C GLN A 224 -11.04 9.03 9.05
N PHE A 225 -11.44 10.04 8.28
CA PHE A 225 -11.95 9.97 6.91
C PHE A 225 -10.98 10.57 5.88
N HIS A 226 -9.71 10.72 6.24
CA HIS A 226 -8.66 11.04 5.29
C HIS A 226 -8.03 9.76 4.77
N SER A 227 -7.76 9.68 3.48
CA SER A 227 -7.06 8.55 2.87
C SER A 227 -5.90 9.03 2.03
N ARG A 228 -4.82 8.25 2.04
CA ARG A 228 -3.68 8.47 1.17
C ARG A 228 -3.10 7.14 0.72
N PHE A 229 -2.67 7.04 -0.52
CA PHE A 229 -1.89 5.90 -0.99
C PHE A 229 -1.06 6.28 -2.20
N MET A 230 -0.03 5.49 -2.47
CA MET A 230 0.78 5.63 -3.67
C MET A 230 0.30 4.63 -4.72
N VAL A 231 0.36 5.05 -5.99
CA VAL A 231 0.21 4.16 -7.14
C VAL A 231 1.60 3.92 -7.71
N LEU A 232 1.99 2.66 -7.77
CA LEU A 232 3.28 2.23 -8.30
C LEU A 232 3.11 1.63 -9.69
N ASP A 233 4.13 1.79 -10.52
CA ASP A 233 4.26 1.10 -11.80
C ASP A 233 4.44 -0.41 -11.54
N GLY A 234 3.53 -1.21 -12.09
CA GLY A 234 3.54 -2.67 -12.00
C GLY A 234 4.18 -3.36 -13.21
N THR A 235 4.75 -2.61 -14.16
CA THR A 235 5.32 -3.18 -15.39
C THR A 235 6.42 -4.19 -15.08
N GLY A 236 6.29 -5.40 -15.63
CA GLY A 236 7.25 -6.49 -15.39
C GLY A 236 7.13 -7.16 -14.02
N ILE A 237 6.07 -6.84 -13.26
CA ILE A 237 5.74 -7.44 -11.95
C ILE A 237 4.40 -8.19 -12.03
N VAL A 238 3.37 -7.53 -12.57
CA VAL A 238 1.99 -8.07 -12.72
C VAL A 238 1.68 -8.51 -14.15
#